data_AF-A0A495S2J8-F1
#
_entry.id   AF-A0A495S2J8-F1
#
_cell.length_a   1.000
_cell.length_b   1.000
_cell.length_c   1.000
_cell.angle_alpha   90.00
_cell.angle_beta   90.00
_cell.angle_gamma   90.00
#
_symmetry.space_group_name_H-M   'P 1'
#
loop_
_entity.id
_entity.type
_entity.pdbx_description
1 polymer ?
#
loop_
_entity_poly.entity_id
_entity_poly.type
_entity_poly.pdbx_seq_one_letter_code
_entity_poly.pdbx_strand_id
1 'polypeptide(L)'
;MTIQFNSISSKLFTGVLVLIMALSLHSCGKNVSFQTSSIVPAAEGDVKVNKDSNKNYLIKIKISNLAEVSRLEPSKNVYVVWMETDESLIKNIGQIKSDTGFMSSKLKASFETVTSFKPSKIFITAEDHADVKSPGMQMVLSTNRF
;
A
#
# COMPACT_ATOMS: atom_id res chain seq x y z
N MET A 1 -2.35 -60.90 15.64
CA MET A 1 -3.09 -60.30 14.51
C MET A 1 -2.38 -59.01 14.13
N THR A 2 -1.41 -59.09 13.23
CA THR A 2 -0.58 -57.95 12.80
C THR A 2 -1.28 -57.22 11.66
N ILE A 3 -1.74 -55.99 11.94
CA ILE A 3 -2.38 -55.12 10.96
C ILE A 3 -1.27 -54.61 10.03
N GLN A 4 -1.17 -55.16 8.82
CA GLN A 4 -0.34 -54.63 7.75
C GLN A 4 -0.96 -53.31 7.28
N PHE A 5 -0.51 -52.19 7.86
CA PHE A 5 -0.85 -50.87 7.34
C PHE A 5 -0.22 -50.72 5.95
N ASN A 6 -1.08 -50.90 4.95
CA ASN A 6 -0.78 -51.01 3.53
C ASN A 6 0.09 -49.85 3.04
N SER A 7 1.25 -50.13 2.42
CA SER A 7 2.16 -49.11 1.86
C SER A 7 1.50 -48.23 0.79
N ILE A 8 0.37 -48.68 0.24
CA ILE A 8 -0.49 -47.94 -0.68
C ILE A 8 -1.22 -46.80 0.06
N SER A 9 -1.66 -47.04 1.30
CA SER A 9 -2.30 -46.01 2.15
C SER A 9 -1.33 -44.89 2.52
N SER A 10 -0.05 -45.21 2.77
CA SER A 10 0.96 -44.18 3.05
C SER A 10 1.34 -43.39 1.80
N LYS A 11 1.46 -44.03 0.63
CA LYS A 11 1.68 -43.34 -0.65
C LYS A 11 0.52 -42.41 -1.04
N LEU A 12 -0.72 -42.84 -0.80
CA LEU A 12 -1.92 -42.01 -0.99
C LEU A 12 -1.94 -40.83 -0.01
N PHE A 13 -1.59 -41.05 1.26
CA PHE A 13 -1.53 -39.99 2.28
C PHE A 13 -0.45 -38.94 1.95
N THR A 14 0.74 -39.37 1.51
CA THR A 14 1.80 -38.48 1.04
C THR A 14 1.38 -37.70 -0.20
N GLY A 15 0.68 -38.35 -1.15
CA GLY A 15 0.15 -37.67 -2.34
C GLY A 15 -0.87 -36.58 -2.02
N VAL A 16 -1.78 -36.84 -1.08
CA VAL A 16 -2.78 -35.86 -0.61
C VAL A 16 -2.11 -34.69 0.13
N LEU A 17 -1.10 -34.95 0.95
CA LEU A 17 -0.36 -33.90 1.66
C LEU A 17 0.38 -32.95 0.70
N VAL A 18 1.00 -33.49 -0.36
CA VAL A 18 1.66 -32.70 -1.41
C VAL A 18 0.64 -31.86 -2.20
N LEU A 19 -0.55 -32.42 -2.47
CA LEU A 19 -1.63 -31.71 -3.18
C LEU A 19 -2.23 -30.57 -2.36
N ILE A 20 -2.42 -30.75 -1.05
CA ILE A 20 -2.90 -29.70 -0.13
C ILE A 20 -1.87 -28.59 0.00
N MET A 21 -0.58 -28.92 0.05
CA MET A 21 0.51 -27.94 0.10
C MET A 21 0.56 -27.10 -1.19
N ALA A 22 0.31 -27.72 -2.36
CA ALA A 22 0.27 -27.02 -3.65
C ALA A 22 -0.88 -26.00 -3.77
N LEU A 23 -1.99 -26.16 -3.04
CA LEU A 23 -3.17 -25.28 -3.13
C LEU A 23 -3.07 -24.00 -2.27
N SER A 24 -2.03 -23.88 -1.43
CA SER A 24 -1.92 -22.83 -0.40
C SER A 24 -1.33 -21.48 -0.83
N LEU A 25 -1.05 -21.28 -2.13
CA LEU A 25 -0.35 -20.07 -2.62
C LEU A 25 -1.24 -19.14 -3.46
N HIS A 26 -2.34 -18.64 -2.88
CA HIS A 26 -3.15 -17.58 -3.52
C HIS A 26 -3.25 -16.35 -2.62
N SER A 27 -2.13 -15.65 -2.40
CA SER A 27 -2.14 -14.31 -1.81
C SER A 27 -2.39 -13.27 -2.92
N CYS A 28 -3.63 -12.79 -3.04
CA CYS A 28 -4.02 -11.76 -4.00
C CYS A 28 -3.74 -10.36 -3.41
N GLY A 29 -2.47 -9.96 -3.43
CA GLY A 29 -2.04 -8.59 -3.13
C GLY A 29 -1.76 -7.82 -4.42
N LYS A 30 -2.23 -6.58 -4.52
CA LYS A 30 -1.88 -5.68 -5.63
C LYS A 30 -0.69 -4.82 -5.23
N ASN A 31 0.31 -4.70 -6.09
CA ASN A 31 1.41 -3.77 -5.93
C ASN A 31 1.41 -2.81 -7.12
N VAL A 32 1.36 -1.51 -6.85
CA VAL A 32 1.21 -0.46 -7.87
C VAL A 32 2.20 0.65 -7.58
N SER A 33 3.07 0.95 -8.55
CA SER A 33 4.04 2.03 -8.44
C SER A 33 3.38 3.39 -8.66
N PHE A 34 3.94 4.42 -8.03
CA PHE A 34 3.59 5.81 -8.34
C PHE A 34 4.09 6.20 -9.72
N GLN A 35 3.33 7.06 -10.40
CA GLN A 35 3.76 7.74 -11.61
C GLN A 35 4.83 8.80 -11.26
N THR A 36 5.66 9.14 -12.25
CA THR A 36 6.63 10.22 -12.12
C THR A 36 5.93 11.54 -11.81
N SER A 37 6.38 12.19 -10.73
CA SER A 37 5.86 13.49 -10.32
C SER A 37 6.45 14.63 -11.16
N SER A 38 5.63 15.62 -11.48
CA SER A 38 6.12 16.91 -12.00
C SER A 38 6.66 17.84 -10.89
N ILE A 39 6.23 17.63 -9.64
CA ILE A 39 6.57 18.48 -8.49
C ILE A 39 7.83 17.96 -7.79
N VAL A 40 7.93 16.64 -7.62
CA VAL A 40 9.08 15.97 -7.00
C VAL A 40 9.57 14.84 -7.91
N PRO A 41 10.24 15.13 -9.05
CA PRO A 41 10.59 14.12 -10.06
C PRO A 41 11.46 12.97 -9.55
N ALA A 42 12.25 13.22 -8.51
CA ALA A 42 13.10 12.21 -7.89
C ALA A 42 12.33 11.23 -7.00
N ALA A 43 11.10 11.55 -6.59
CA ALA A 43 10.33 10.72 -5.67
C ALA A 43 9.87 9.43 -6.36
N GLU A 44 10.20 8.31 -5.73
CA GLU A 44 9.86 6.97 -6.19
C GLU A 44 9.15 6.22 -5.07
N GLY A 45 8.15 5.42 -5.40
CA GLY A 45 7.46 4.63 -4.39
C GLY A 45 6.41 3.70 -4.94
N ASP A 46 5.93 2.84 -4.05
CA ASP A 46 4.95 1.81 -4.36
C ASP A 46 3.84 1.77 -3.30
N VAL A 47 2.67 1.38 -3.78
CA VAL A 47 1.47 1.13 -2.99
C VAL A 47 1.14 -0.36 -3.05
N LYS A 48 1.16 -1.01 -1.89
CA LYS A 48 0.69 -2.39 -1.72
C LYS A 48 -0.70 -2.38 -1.12
N VAL A 49 -1.64 -3.02 -1.80
CA VAL A 49 -3.03 -3.20 -1.35
C VAL A 49 -3.29 -4.68 -1.17
N ASN A 50 -3.51 -5.10 0.07
CA ASN A 50 -3.84 -6.48 0.41
C ASN A 50 -5.25 -6.54 0.99
N LYS A 51 -6.03 -7.52 0.57
CA LYS A 51 -7.35 -7.78 1.16
C LYS A 51 -7.21 -8.77 2.31
N ASP A 52 -7.77 -8.44 3.46
CA ASP A 52 -7.81 -9.34 4.62
C ASP A 52 -9.03 -10.29 4.57
N SER A 53 -9.11 -11.23 5.51
CA SER A 53 -10.23 -12.17 5.64
C SER A 53 -11.55 -11.51 5.99
N ASN A 54 -11.51 -10.31 6.58
CA ASN A 54 -12.67 -9.51 6.97
C ASN A 54 -13.14 -8.58 5.83
N LYS A 55 -12.56 -8.73 4.63
CA LYS A 55 -12.81 -7.90 3.44
C LYS A 55 -12.40 -6.43 3.60
N ASN A 56 -11.55 -6.11 4.55
CA ASN A 56 -10.86 -4.82 4.59
C ASN A 56 -9.62 -4.85 3.69
N TYR A 57 -9.18 -3.66 3.29
CA TYR A 57 -8.03 -3.42 2.46
C TYR A 57 -6.94 -2.76 3.30
N LEU A 58 -5.83 -3.47 3.47
CA LEU A 58 -4.59 -2.96 4.04
C LEU A 58 -3.80 -2.24 2.95
N ILE A 59 -3.60 -0.94 3.12
CA ILE A 59 -2.87 -0.09 2.20
C ILE A 59 -1.52 0.24 2.84
N LYS A 60 -0.43 -0.09 2.15
CA LYS A 60 0.95 0.18 2.56
C LYS A 60 1.64 0.98 1.49
N ILE A 61 2.17 2.14 1.85
CA ILE A 61 2.88 3.05 0.96
C ILE A 61 4.32 3.17 1.44
N LYS A 62 5.26 3.07 0.50
CA LYS A 62 6.68 3.34 0.75
C LYS A 62 7.19 4.26 -0.33
N ILE A 63 7.87 5.32 0.08
CA ILE A 63 8.41 6.36 -0.81
C ILE A 63 9.86 6.61 -0.42
N SER A 64 10.70 6.77 -1.43
CA SER A 64 12.08 7.22 -1.33
C SER A 64 12.26 8.48 -2.16
N ASN A 65 13.30 9.25 -1.85
CA ASN A 65 13.63 10.50 -2.54
C ASN A 65 12.49 11.56 -2.50
N LEU A 66 11.61 11.49 -1.50
CA LEU A 66 10.54 12.47 -1.28
C LEU A 66 11.15 13.74 -0.69
N ALA A 67 10.97 14.87 -1.39
CA ALA A 67 11.40 16.17 -0.89
C ALA A 67 10.66 16.54 0.40
N GLU A 68 11.34 17.29 1.27
CA GLU A 68 10.70 17.87 2.46
C GLU A 68 9.56 18.80 2.03
N VAL A 69 8.41 18.66 2.67
CA VAL A 69 7.18 19.39 2.31
C VAL A 69 7.32 20.92 2.39
N SER A 70 8.16 21.39 3.32
CA SER A 70 8.48 22.82 3.48
C SER A 70 9.37 23.38 2.36
N ARG A 71 10.01 22.51 1.56
CA ARG A 71 10.87 22.88 0.44
C ARG A 71 10.14 22.87 -0.91
N LEU A 72 8.85 22.56 -0.90
CA LEU A 72 8.01 22.68 -2.09
C LEU A 72 7.71 24.15 -2.39
N GLU A 73 7.30 24.41 -3.63
CA GLU A 73 6.86 25.73 -4.09
C GLU A 73 5.44 25.61 -4.67
N PRO A 74 4.41 26.24 -4.05
CA PRO A 74 4.49 26.91 -2.75
C PRO A 74 4.79 25.94 -1.62
N SER A 75 5.37 26.45 -0.54
CA SER A 75 5.69 25.68 0.67
C SER A 75 4.42 25.21 1.38
N LYS A 76 4.46 23.99 1.93
CA LYS A 76 3.36 23.32 2.64
C LYS A 76 3.84 22.67 3.93
N ASN A 77 2.90 22.21 4.75
CA ASN A 77 3.20 21.68 6.08
C ASN A 77 3.14 20.16 6.16
N VAL A 78 2.27 19.51 5.39
CA VAL A 78 2.03 18.07 5.49
C VAL A 78 1.75 17.43 4.14
N TYR A 79 2.12 16.16 4.01
CA TYR A 79 1.66 15.32 2.92
C TYR A 79 0.43 14.54 3.35
N VAL A 80 -0.67 14.69 2.61
CA VAL A 80 -1.93 13.98 2.85
C VAL A 80 -2.11 12.90 1.80
N VAL A 81 -2.47 11.70 2.26
CA VAL A 81 -2.74 10.53 1.43
C VAL A 81 -4.24 10.47 1.17
N TRP A 82 -4.57 10.37 -0.10
CA TRP A 82 -5.94 10.26 -0.60
C TRP A 82 -6.15 8.92 -1.29
N MET A 83 -7.37 8.43 -1.16
CA MET A 83 -7.86 7.25 -1.84
C MET A 83 -9.11 7.60 -2.63
N GLU A 84 -9.11 7.21 -3.90
CA GLU A 84 -10.33 7.10 -4.69
C GLU A 84 -10.88 5.67 -4.56
N THR A 85 -12.17 5.54 -4.24
CA THR A 85 -12.86 4.25 -4.22
C THR A 85 -13.34 3.86 -5.61
N ASP A 86 -13.73 2.59 -5.78
CA ASP A 86 -14.39 2.12 -7.01
C ASP A 86 -15.70 2.86 -7.33
N GLU A 87 -16.37 3.40 -6.32
CA GLU A 87 -17.52 4.31 -6.43
C GLU A 87 -17.12 5.77 -6.80
N SER A 88 -15.86 6.02 -7.13
CA SER A 88 -15.31 7.36 -7.45
C SER A 88 -15.40 8.37 -6.30
N LEU A 89 -15.44 7.90 -5.05
CA LEU A 89 -15.40 8.76 -3.87
C LEU A 89 -13.96 9.00 -3.44
N ILE A 90 -13.60 10.25 -3.20
CA ILE A 90 -12.28 10.64 -2.68
C ILE A 90 -12.34 10.72 -1.15
N LYS A 91 -11.43 10.03 -0.48
CA LYS A 91 -11.32 10.03 0.98
C LYS A 91 -9.90 10.36 1.42
N ASN A 92 -9.77 11.23 2.42
CA ASN A 92 -8.54 11.42 3.18
C ASN A 92 -8.34 10.17 4.04
N ILE A 93 -7.23 9.46 3.83
CA ILE A 93 -6.92 8.23 4.58
C ILE A 93 -5.83 8.44 5.63
N GLY A 94 -5.24 9.65 5.68
CA GLY A 94 -4.27 10.06 6.69
C GLY A 94 -3.12 10.88 6.12
N GLN A 95 -2.15 11.19 6.97
CA GLN A 95 -0.94 11.92 6.58
C GLN A 95 0.30 11.02 6.59
N ILE A 96 1.27 11.36 5.75
CA ILE A 96 2.59 10.72 5.78
C ILE A 96 3.40 11.32 6.93
N LYS A 97 4.02 10.44 7.72
CA LYS A 97 5.07 10.85 8.66
C LYS A 97 6.40 10.69 7.94
N SER A 98 7.05 11.81 7.64
CA SER A 98 8.44 11.78 7.19
C SER A 98 9.34 11.43 8.37
N ASP A 99 10.26 10.49 8.18
CA ASP A 99 11.21 10.14 9.23
C ASP A 99 12.24 11.28 9.34
N THR A 100 12.04 12.20 10.30
CA THR A 100 12.86 13.43 10.46
C THR A 100 14.04 13.29 11.45
N GLY A 101 14.41 12.07 11.84
CA GLY A 101 15.54 11.84 12.74
C GLY A 101 16.90 12.29 12.17
N PHE A 102 17.84 12.70 13.02
CA PHE A 102 19.20 13.14 12.65
C PHE A 102 20.03 12.06 11.92
N MET A 103 19.62 10.78 12.06
CA MET A 103 20.15 9.62 11.33
C MET A 103 19.16 8.99 10.35
N SER A 104 17.99 9.61 10.15
CA SER A 104 17.01 9.15 9.16
C SER A 104 17.46 9.56 7.77
N SER A 105 17.29 8.66 6.79
CA SER A 105 17.39 9.04 5.38
C SER A 105 16.32 10.09 5.10
N LYS A 106 16.70 11.37 5.09
CA LYS A 106 15.87 12.60 4.99
C LYS A 106 14.85 12.65 3.85
N LEU A 107 14.72 11.60 3.05
CA LEU A 107 13.90 11.53 1.86
C LEU A 107 13.03 10.25 1.81
N LYS A 108 12.90 9.51 2.92
CA LYS A 108 12.02 8.34 2.99
C LYS A 108 10.75 8.64 3.76
N ALA A 109 9.67 8.04 3.30
CA ALA A 109 8.35 8.16 3.86
C ALA A 109 7.65 6.80 3.83
N SER A 110 6.90 6.50 4.88
CA SER A 110 6.06 5.32 4.93
C SER A 110 4.69 5.65 5.51
N PHE A 111 3.69 4.90 5.06
CA PHE A 111 2.31 5.06 5.51
C PHE A 111 1.59 3.73 5.45
N GLU A 112 0.78 3.44 6.46
CA GLU A 112 0.00 2.21 6.58
C GLU A 112 -1.38 2.53 7.16
N THR A 113 -2.43 2.00 6.53
CA THR A 113 -3.80 2.15 6.99
C THR A 113 -4.67 0.98 6.54
N VAL A 114 -5.84 0.83 7.16
CA VAL A 114 -6.86 -0.16 6.81
C VAL A 114 -8.17 0.54 6.48
N THR A 115 -8.88 0.04 5.46
CA THR A 115 -10.16 0.60 5.02
C THR A 115 -11.11 -0.50 4.59
N SER A 116 -12.40 -0.36 4.86
CA SER A 116 -13.43 -1.27 4.34
C SER A 116 -13.80 -0.95 2.87
N PHE A 117 -13.48 0.26 2.40
CA PHE A 117 -13.72 0.66 1.01
C PHE A 117 -12.63 0.12 0.09
N LYS A 118 -13.04 -0.33 -1.10
CA LYS A 118 -12.12 -0.83 -2.12
C LYS A 118 -11.41 0.34 -2.82
N PRO A 119 -10.06 0.45 -2.72
CA PRO A 119 -9.33 1.48 -3.44
C PRO A 119 -9.27 1.17 -4.94
N SER A 120 -9.43 2.20 -5.77
CA SER A 120 -9.16 2.17 -7.22
C SER A 120 -7.98 3.05 -7.62
N LYS A 121 -7.61 4.04 -6.81
CA LYS A 121 -6.46 4.93 -7.04
C LYS A 121 -5.97 5.51 -5.72
N ILE A 122 -4.66 5.64 -5.56
CA ILE A 122 -4.04 6.34 -4.43
C ILE A 122 -3.23 7.52 -4.95
N PHE A 123 -3.31 8.64 -4.27
CA PHE A 123 -2.52 9.82 -4.59
C PHE A 123 -2.20 10.63 -3.33
N ILE A 124 -1.19 11.49 -3.43
CA ILE A 124 -0.65 12.26 -2.32
C ILE A 124 -0.63 13.72 -2.74
N THR A 125 -1.09 14.60 -1.86
CA THR A 125 -1.01 16.05 -2.03
C THR A 125 -0.19 16.68 -0.92
N ALA A 126 0.35 17.86 -1.20
CA ALA A 126 0.94 18.72 -0.18
C ALA A 126 -0.10 19.74 0.29
N GLU A 127 -0.31 19.81 1.61
CA GLU A 127 -1.39 20.58 2.24
C GLU A 127 -0.87 21.39 3.44
N ASP A 128 -1.63 22.41 3.83
CA ASP A 128 -1.32 23.22 5.01
C ASP A 128 -1.75 22.53 6.32
N HIS A 129 -2.78 21.68 6.27
CA HIS A 129 -3.35 20.96 7.41
C HIS A 129 -3.66 19.50 7.03
N ALA A 130 -3.61 18.59 8.00
CA ALA A 130 -3.79 17.16 7.75
C ALA A 130 -5.27 16.72 7.69
N ASP A 131 -6.16 17.50 8.30
CA ASP A 131 -7.60 17.25 8.45
C ASP A 131 -8.45 17.88 7.33
N VAL A 132 -7.81 18.27 6.22
CA VAL A 132 -8.49 18.79 5.03
C VAL A 132 -9.50 17.77 4.49
N LYS A 133 -10.67 18.27 4.07
CA LYS A 133 -11.79 17.46 3.56
C LYS A 133 -11.75 17.24 2.04
N SER A 134 -10.96 18.04 1.33
CA SER A 134 -10.80 17.97 -0.12
C SER A 134 -9.32 18.11 -0.45
N PRO A 135 -8.81 17.40 -1.48
CA PRO A 135 -7.44 17.58 -1.94
C PRO A 135 -7.25 19.00 -2.49
N GLY A 136 -6.09 19.57 -2.19
CA GLY A 136 -5.57 20.80 -2.79
C GLY A 136 -5.01 20.57 -4.19
N MET A 137 -4.47 21.64 -4.77
CA MET A 137 -4.01 21.64 -6.17
C MET A 137 -2.63 21.00 -6.35
N GLN A 138 -1.84 20.91 -5.28
CA GLN A 138 -0.45 20.45 -5.34
C GLN A 138 -0.38 18.93 -5.23
N MET A 139 -0.69 18.23 -6.32
CA MET A 139 -0.59 16.77 -6.41
C MET A 139 0.85 16.31 -6.59
N VAL A 140 1.37 15.62 -5.59
CA VAL A 140 2.79 15.25 -5.49
C VAL A 140 3.04 13.89 -6.12
N LEU A 141 2.25 12.88 -5.80
CA LEU A 141 2.38 11.54 -6.37
C LEU A 141 1.00 10.97 -6.65
N SER A 142 0.88 10.16 -7.70
CA SER A 142 -0.38 9.45 -7.99
C SER A 142 -0.11 8.13 -8.68
N THR A 143 -0.94 7.12 -8.40
CA THR A 143 -0.86 5.83 -9.11
C THR A 143 -1.74 5.86 -10.35
N ASN A 144 -1.50 4.91 -11.27
CA ASN A 144 -2.53 4.49 -12.21
C ASN A 144 -3.76 3.94 -11.45
N ARG A 145 -4.92 3.91 -12.13
CA ARG A 145 -6.09 3.21 -11.59
C ARG A 145 -5.85 1.69 -11.62
N PHE A 146 -6.34 0.96 -10.62
CA PHE A 146 -6.12 -0.49 -10.46
C PHE A 146 -7.33 -1.25 -9.92
#